data_AF-A0A813PLP5-F1
#
_entry.id   AF-A0A813PLP5-F1
#
_cell.length_a   1.000
_cell.length_b   1.000
_cell.length_c   1.000
_cell.angle_alpha   90.00
_cell.angle_beta   90.00
_cell.angle_gamma   90.00
#
_symmetry.space_group_name_H-M   'P 1'
#
loop_
_entity.id
_entity.type
_entity.pdbx_description
1 polymer ?
#
loop_
_entity_poly.entity_id
_entity_poly.type
_entity_poly.pdbx_seq_one_letter_code
_entity_poly.pdbx_strand_id
1 'polypeptide(L)'
;MDDRYVNGIWNQSLKTAIQEIQKKNNSGLSFEELYRNAYTMVLHKHGEKLYTGTREVVTEHLVQKVRQDVVVSLHNNFLTTLNSAFNDHRIAMVMIRDILMYMDRVYVSGQKLEPVYNMGLIIFRDNVVRYPPIRDHLKQTLLDMVAKERRGEVVEK
;
A
#
# COMPACT_ATOMS: atom_id res chain seq x y z
N MET A 1 10.70 18.84 -20.88
CA MET A 1 10.95 19.12 -19.46
C MET A 1 12.28 18.46 -19.11
N ASP A 2 13.17 19.13 -18.37
CA ASP A 2 14.48 18.55 -18.01
C ASP A 2 14.29 17.38 -17.02
N ASP A 3 15.01 16.28 -17.23
CA ASP A 3 14.96 15.08 -16.39
C ASP A 3 15.28 15.38 -14.92
N ARG A 4 16.13 16.38 -14.66
CA ARG A 4 16.44 16.82 -13.28
C ARG A 4 15.22 17.36 -12.57
N TYR A 5 14.38 18.13 -13.26
CA TYR A 5 13.16 18.70 -12.69
C TYR A 5 12.12 17.60 -12.41
N VAL A 6 11.97 16.64 -13.33
CA VAL A 6 11.08 15.48 -13.13
C VAL A 6 11.56 14.61 -11.97
N ASN A 7 12.87 14.41 -11.83
CA ASN A 7 13.46 13.73 -10.69
C ASN A 7 13.23 14.48 -9.38
N GLY A 8 13.24 15.81 -9.41
CA GLY A 8 12.88 16.66 -8.27
C GLY A 8 11.43 16.43 -7.85
N ILE A 9 10.48 16.52 -8.79
CA ILE A 9 9.05 16.28 -8.53
C ILE A 9 8.83 14.92 -7.87
N TRP A 10 9.41 13.86 -8.46
CA TRP A 10 9.26 12.51 -7.91
C TRP A 10 9.88 12.38 -6.52
N ASN A 11 11.17 12.68 -6.38
CA ASN A 11 11.92 12.37 -5.16
C ASN A 11 11.58 13.30 -3.99
N GLN A 12 11.36 14.58 -4.25
CA GLN A 12 11.21 15.58 -3.20
C GLN A 12 9.74 15.82 -2.82
N SER A 13 8.79 15.56 -3.73
CA SER A 13 7.37 15.78 -3.50
C SER A 13 6.58 14.48 -3.40
N LEU A 14 6.42 13.76 -4.51
CA LEU A 14 5.47 12.63 -4.57
C LEU A 14 5.90 11.44 -3.71
N LYS A 15 7.17 11.02 -3.80
CA LYS A 15 7.70 9.91 -2.99
C LYS A 15 7.57 10.21 -1.50
N THR A 16 8.00 11.41 -1.07
CA THR A 16 7.90 11.85 0.33
C THR A 16 6.45 11.86 0.80
N ALA A 17 5.53 12.42 0.01
CA ALA A 17 4.12 12.45 0.37
C ALA A 17 3.50 11.05 0.50
N ILE A 18 3.83 10.11 -0.38
CA ILE A 18 3.39 8.71 -0.28
C ILE A 18 3.89 8.09 1.03
N GLN A 19 5.16 8.33 1.39
CA GLN A 19 5.73 7.85 2.65
C GLN A 19 5.06 8.48 3.88
N GLU A 20 4.75 9.78 3.84
CA GLU A 20 4.04 10.44 4.94
C GLU A 20 2.60 9.93 5.09
N ILE A 21 1.90 9.66 3.98
CA ILE A 21 0.58 9.00 3.99
C ILE A 21 0.67 7.62 4.63
N GLN A 22 1.67 6.81 4.27
CA GLN A 22 1.90 5.49 4.86
C GLN A 22 2.20 5.55 6.37
N LYS A 23 2.85 6.63 6.83
CA LYS A 23 3.07 6.92 8.26
C LYS A 23 1.85 7.54 8.96
N LYS A 24 0.72 7.71 8.26
CA LYS A 24 -0.48 8.42 8.75
C LYS A 24 -0.26 9.89 9.09
N ASN A 25 0.77 10.52 8.50
CA ASN A 25 1.10 11.93 8.68
C ASN A 25 0.66 12.77 7.47
N ASN A 26 -0.63 12.76 7.17
CA ASN A 26 -1.18 13.39 5.96
C ASN A 26 -1.71 14.83 6.17
N SER A 27 -1.72 15.35 7.39
CA SER A 27 -2.31 16.65 7.74
C SER A 27 -1.59 17.84 7.13
N GLY A 28 -0.28 17.72 6.85
CA GLY A 28 0.55 18.76 6.24
C GLY A 28 0.62 18.70 4.71
N LEU A 29 -0.07 17.76 4.06
CA LEU A 29 0.05 17.52 2.62
C LEU A 29 -0.94 18.36 1.82
N SER A 30 -0.45 19.08 0.81
CA SER A 30 -1.29 19.76 -0.18
C SER A 30 -1.70 18.79 -1.29
N PHE A 31 -2.93 18.25 -1.21
CA PHE A 31 -3.45 17.32 -2.23
C PHE A 31 -3.52 17.94 -3.62
N GLU A 32 -3.82 19.23 -3.71
CA GLU A 32 -3.83 19.96 -4.99
C GLU A 32 -2.43 20.01 -5.62
N GLU A 33 -1.40 20.35 -4.82
CA GLU A 33 -0.03 20.41 -5.31
C GLU A 33 0.47 19.03 -5.74
N LEU A 34 0.21 18.01 -4.92
CA LEU A 34 0.58 16.63 -5.22
C LEU A 34 -0.11 16.12 -6.48
N TYR A 35 -1.41 16.40 -6.64
CA TYR A 35 -2.14 16.07 -7.85
C TYR A 35 -1.58 16.78 -9.09
N ARG A 36 -1.28 18.09 -8.99
CA ARG A 36 -0.67 18.87 -10.09
C ARG A 36 0.70 18.32 -10.48
N ASN A 37 1.50 17.90 -9.50
CA ASN A 37 2.81 17.30 -9.71
C ASN A 37 2.69 15.94 -10.43
N ALA A 38 1.78 15.07 -9.98
CA ALA A 38 1.50 13.79 -10.63
C ALA A 38 0.96 13.98 -12.06
N TYR A 39 0.03 14.91 -12.26
CA TYR A 39 -0.49 15.31 -13.56
C TYR A 39 0.64 15.75 -14.51
N THR A 40 1.53 16.62 -14.02
CA THR A 40 2.66 17.15 -14.80
C THR A 40 3.60 16.03 -15.27
N MET A 41 3.90 15.05 -14.41
CA MET A 41 4.73 13.90 -14.79
C MET A 41 4.08 13.08 -15.90
N VAL A 42 2.78 12.77 -15.78
CA VAL A 42 2.07 11.98 -16.79
C VAL A 42 1.94 12.75 -18.11
N LEU A 43 1.62 14.04 -18.06
CA LEU A 43 1.51 14.92 -19.23
C LEU A 43 2.81 14.95 -20.04
N HIS A 44 3.96 14.98 -19.37
CA HIS A 44 5.28 14.95 -20.00
C HIS A 44 5.79 13.54 -20.29
N LYS A 45 4.91 12.53 -20.36
CA LYS A 45 5.23 11.13 -20.71
C LYS A 45 6.12 10.39 -19.70
N HIS A 46 6.18 10.83 -18.44
CA HIS A 46 6.89 10.14 -17.36
C HIS A 46 5.95 9.27 -16.48
N GLY A 47 4.86 8.78 -17.05
CA GLY A 47 3.90 7.91 -16.36
C GLY A 47 4.51 6.58 -15.89
N GLU A 48 5.42 5.99 -16.68
CA GLU A 48 6.13 4.75 -16.32
C GLU A 48 6.96 4.92 -15.04
N LYS A 49 7.70 6.02 -14.96
CA LYS A 49 8.52 6.36 -13.79
C LYS A 49 7.65 6.54 -12.55
N LEU A 50 6.54 7.24 -12.69
CA LEU A 50 5.60 7.48 -11.59
C LEU A 50 4.95 6.17 -11.11
N TYR A 51 4.52 5.32 -12.04
CA TYR A 51 3.90 4.03 -11.71
C TYR A 51 4.89 3.09 -11.02
N THR A 52 6.07 2.90 -11.61
CA THR A 52 7.13 2.04 -11.09
C THR A 52 7.63 2.53 -9.75
N GLY A 53 7.90 3.83 -9.62
CA GLY A 53 8.30 4.42 -8.36
C GLY A 53 7.24 4.27 -7.26
N THR A 54 5.95 4.44 -7.59
CA THR A 54 4.86 4.22 -6.64
C THR A 54 4.83 2.78 -6.16
N ARG A 55 4.96 1.82 -7.09
CA ARG A 55 5.03 0.39 -6.78
C ARG A 55 6.20 0.06 -5.85
N GLU A 56 7.38 0.63 -6.11
CA GLU A 56 8.58 0.44 -5.29
C GLU A 56 8.38 0.97 -3.87
N VAL A 57 7.89 2.21 -3.72
CA VAL A 57 7.68 2.82 -2.40
C VAL A 57 6.63 2.06 -1.58
N VAL A 58 5.54 1.60 -2.20
CA VAL A 58 4.53 0.76 -1.54
C VAL A 58 5.11 -0.59 -1.14
N THR A 59 5.90 -1.22 -2.02
CA THR A 59 6.54 -2.51 -1.72
C THR A 59 7.54 -2.37 -0.58
N GLU A 60 8.38 -1.34 -0.61
CA GLU A 60 9.38 -1.07 0.42
C GLU A 60 8.74 -0.93 1.80
N HIS A 61 7.71 -0.09 1.92
CA HIS A 61 6.98 0.09 3.17
C HIS A 61 6.38 -1.22 3.69
N LEU A 62 5.73 -2.00 2.82
CA LEU A 62 5.09 -3.25 3.21
C LEU A 62 6.10 -4.32 3.64
N VAL A 63 7.26 -4.40 2.98
CA VAL A 63 8.29 -5.39 3.28
C VAL A 63 9.10 -5.03 4.52
N GLN A 64 9.53 -3.77 4.63
CA GLN A 64 10.46 -3.34 5.67
C GLN A 64 9.75 -3.00 6.99
N LYS A 65 8.49 -2.54 6.94
CA LYS A 65 7.75 -2.14 8.14
C LYS A 65 6.60 -3.09 8.43
N VAL A 66 5.59 -3.13 7.57
CA VAL A 66 4.32 -3.82 7.87
C VAL A 66 4.51 -5.32 8.08
N ARG A 67 5.27 -5.99 7.20
CA ARG A 67 5.58 -7.42 7.35
C ARG A 67 6.28 -7.70 8.67
N GLN A 68 7.25 -6.87 9.06
CA GLN A 68 8.00 -7.07 10.30
C GLN A 68 7.09 -6.95 11.53
N ASP A 69 6.22 -5.93 11.55
CA ASP A 69 5.25 -5.74 12.62
C ASP A 69 4.31 -6.95 12.76
N VAL A 70 3.80 -7.46 11.64
CA VAL A 70 2.93 -8.65 11.64
C VAL A 70 3.70 -9.89 12.12
N VAL A 71 4.94 -10.09 11.68
CA VAL A 71 5.78 -11.22 12.12
C VAL A 71 6.04 -11.19 13.62
N VAL A 72 6.33 -10.02 14.18
CA VAL A 72 6.53 -9.86 15.63
C VAL A 72 5.25 -10.17 16.41
N SER A 73 4.08 -9.90 15.83
CA SER A 73 2.77 -10.15 16.45
C SER A 73 2.27 -11.60 16.34
N LEU A 74 2.99 -12.51 15.69
CA LEU A 74 2.51 -13.89 15.43
C LEU A 74 2.04 -14.61 16.71
N HIS A 75 2.72 -14.38 17.83
CA HIS A 75 2.37 -15.02 19.10
C HIS A 75 1.61 -14.09 20.06
N ASN A 76 1.29 -12.86 19.65
CA ASN A 76 0.60 -11.89 20.49
C ASN A 76 -0.23 -10.91 19.64
N ASN A 77 -1.56 -10.98 19.74
CA ASN A 77 -2.50 -10.13 19.00
C ASN A 77 -2.34 -10.19 17.47
N PHE A 78 -2.04 -11.37 16.92
CA PHE A 78 -1.76 -11.55 15.49
C PHE A 78 -2.89 -11.05 14.58
N LEU A 79 -4.13 -11.52 14.76
CA LEU A 79 -5.26 -11.15 13.89
C LEU A 79 -5.60 -9.67 13.99
N THR A 80 -5.54 -9.11 15.21
CA THR A 80 -5.75 -7.68 15.46
C THR A 80 -4.69 -6.84 14.74
N THR A 81 -3.42 -7.21 14.86
CA THR A 81 -2.30 -6.53 14.19
C THR A 81 -2.43 -6.62 12.67
N LEU A 82 -2.72 -7.81 12.13
CA LEU A 82 -2.88 -8.02 10.68
C LEU A 82 -4.07 -7.24 10.13
N ASN A 83 -5.20 -7.23 10.84
CA ASN A 83 -6.40 -6.49 10.43
C ASN A 83 -6.16 -4.97 10.48
N SER A 84 -5.51 -4.46 11.53
CA SER A 84 -5.12 -3.05 11.62
C SER A 84 -4.20 -2.67 10.47
N ALA A 85 -3.16 -3.47 10.20
CA ALA A 85 -2.25 -3.26 9.09
C ALA A 85 -2.97 -3.22 7.72
N PHE A 86 -3.95 -4.11 7.51
CA PHE A 86 -4.74 -4.10 6.28
C PHE A 86 -5.64 -2.86 6.16
N ASN A 87 -6.30 -2.44 7.25
CA ASN A 87 -7.13 -1.24 7.24
C ASN A 87 -6.31 0.02 7.01
N ASP A 88 -5.15 0.13 7.66
CA ASP A 88 -4.21 1.23 7.47
C ASP A 88 -3.71 1.29 6.02
N HIS A 89 -3.34 0.14 5.44
CA HIS A 89 -2.95 0.05 4.05
C HIS A 89 -4.06 0.49 3.09
N ARG A 90 -5.32 0.08 3.34
CA ARG A 90 -6.45 0.50 2.50
C ARG A 90 -6.67 2.00 2.54
N ILE A 91 -6.64 2.60 3.73
CA ILE A 91 -6.80 4.05 3.90
C ILE A 91 -5.67 4.81 3.19
N ALA A 92 -4.43 4.37 3.36
CA ALA A 92 -3.27 4.93 2.65
C ALA A 92 -3.44 4.85 1.13
N MET A 93 -3.82 3.68 0.60
CA MET A 93 -3.97 3.45 -0.84
C MET A 93 -5.11 4.25 -1.46
N VAL A 94 -6.18 4.56 -0.72
CA VAL A 94 -7.25 5.47 -1.20
C VAL A 94 -6.67 6.87 -1.43
N MET A 95 -5.93 7.42 -0.46
CA MET A 95 -5.30 8.74 -0.61
C MET A 95 -4.25 8.78 -1.72
N ILE A 96 -3.41 7.75 -1.83
CA ILE A 96 -2.40 7.63 -2.90
C ILE A 96 -3.09 7.59 -4.27
N ARG A 97 -4.17 6.81 -4.40
CA ARG A 97 -4.99 6.77 -5.63
C ARG A 97 -5.55 8.15 -5.96
N ASP A 98 -6.03 8.90 -4.98
CA ASP A 98 -6.65 10.22 -5.22
C ASP A 98 -5.62 11.24 -5.73
N ILE A 99 -4.40 11.21 -5.18
CA ILE A 99 -3.27 12.01 -5.69
C ILE A 99 -2.89 11.60 -7.12
N LEU A 100 -2.89 10.30 -7.40
CA LEU A 100 -2.44 9.73 -8.67
C LEU A 100 -3.59 9.49 -9.66
N MET A 101 -4.76 10.10 -9.44
CA MET A 101 -5.99 9.91 -10.22
C MET A 101 -5.75 10.03 -11.74
N TYR A 102 -4.98 11.02 -12.17
CA TYR A 102 -4.74 11.26 -13.59
C TYR A 102 -3.88 10.16 -14.23
N MET A 103 -2.92 9.61 -13.47
CA MET A 103 -2.13 8.47 -13.91
C MET A 103 -3.01 7.24 -14.13
N ASP A 104 -3.95 6.96 -13.22
CA ASP A 104 -4.91 5.86 -13.37
C ASP A 104 -5.77 6.03 -14.63
N ARG A 105 -6.28 7.24 -14.88
CA ARG A 105 -7.17 7.51 -16.01
C ARG A 105 -6.47 7.46 -17.37
N VAL A 106 -5.24 7.97 -17.46
CA VAL A 106 -4.56 8.17 -18.74
C VAL A 106 -3.49 7.11 -18.98
N TYR A 107 -2.52 7.00 -18.07
CA TYR A 107 -1.36 6.13 -18.27
C TYR A 107 -1.72 4.66 -18.06
N VAL A 108 -2.31 4.31 -16.92
CA VAL A 108 -2.63 2.93 -16.55
C VAL A 108 -3.64 2.33 -17.54
N SER A 109 -4.72 3.07 -17.84
CA SER A 109 -5.72 2.66 -18.84
C SER A 109 -5.10 2.42 -20.21
N GLY A 110 -4.25 3.35 -20.68
CA GLY A 110 -3.58 3.24 -21.98
C GLY A 110 -2.60 2.07 -22.06
N GLN A 111 -1.92 1.73 -20.97
CA GLN A 111 -0.94 0.65 -20.90
C GLN A 111 -1.52 -0.70 -20.43
N LYS A 112 -2.83 -0.77 -20.14
CA LYS A 112 -3.52 -1.95 -19.56
C LYS A 112 -2.84 -2.48 -18.30
N LEU A 113 -2.35 -1.57 -17.46
CA LEU A 113 -1.75 -1.90 -16.17
C LEU A 113 -2.82 -2.00 -15.07
N GLU A 114 -2.42 -2.52 -13.91
CA GLU A 114 -3.29 -2.55 -12.74
C GLU A 114 -3.46 -1.13 -12.16
N PRO A 115 -4.70 -0.67 -11.91
CA PRO A 115 -4.97 0.58 -11.20
C PRO A 115 -4.26 0.67 -9.86
N VAL A 116 -3.90 1.87 -9.43
CA VAL A 116 -3.09 2.11 -8.22
C VAL A 116 -3.65 1.38 -7.00
N TYR A 117 -4.96 1.41 -6.79
CA TYR A 117 -5.60 0.70 -5.67
C TYR A 117 -5.41 -0.83 -5.75
N ASN A 118 -5.65 -1.42 -6.93
CA ASN A 118 -5.49 -2.86 -7.15
C ASN A 118 -4.03 -3.29 -7.05
N MET A 119 -3.11 -2.49 -7.60
CA MET A 119 -1.67 -2.67 -7.44
C MET A 119 -1.31 -2.74 -5.95
N GLY A 120 -1.83 -1.83 -5.13
CA GLY A 120 -1.64 -1.86 -3.67
C GLY A 120 -2.15 -3.15 -3.02
N LEU A 121 -3.32 -3.66 -3.44
CA LEU A 121 -3.86 -4.93 -2.93
C LEU A 121 -2.98 -6.13 -3.31
N ILE A 122 -2.49 -6.18 -4.55
CA ILE A 122 -1.58 -7.23 -5.04
C ILE A 122 -0.29 -7.24 -4.21
N ILE A 123 0.32 -6.07 -4.00
CA ILE A 123 1.55 -5.96 -3.22
C ILE A 123 1.31 -6.43 -1.78
N PHE A 124 0.23 -5.99 -1.13
CA PHE A 124 -0.10 -6.43 0.24
C PHE A 124 -0.36 -7.94 0.32
N ARG A 125 -1.11 -8.49 -0.62
CA ARG A 125 -1.39 -9.94 -0.72
C ARG A 125 -0.09 -10.72 -0.80
N ASP A 126 0.79 -10.37 -1.74
CA ASP A 126 1.98 -11.16 -2.04
C ASP A 126 3.10 -10.95 -1.02
N ASN A 127 3.21 -9.73 -0.46
CA ASN A 127 4.30 -9.39 0.46
C ASN A 127 3.93 -9.47 1.93
N VAL A 128 2.64 -9.51 2.32
CA VAL A 128 2.26 -9.60 3.74
C VAL A 128 1.47 -10.89 3.97
N VAL A 129 0.29 -11.01 3.38
CA VAL A 129 -0.63 -12.13 3.66
C VAL A 129 -0.07 -13.48 3.23
N ARG A 130 0.56 -13.54 2.04
CA ARG A 130 1.13 -14.77 1.48
C ARG A 130 2.59 -15.02 1.86
N TYR A 131 3.19 -14.15 2.66
CA TYR A 131 4.53 -14.40 3.19
C TYR A 131 4.49 -15.67 4.04
N PRO A 132 5.34 -16.70 3.80
CA PRO A 132 5.09 -18.06 4.31
C PRO A 132 4.84 -18.15 5.82
N PRO A 133 5.62 -17.51 6.71
CA PRO A 133 5.34 -17.52 8.15
C PRO A 133 3.96 -16.95 8.51
N ILE A 134 3.56 -15.84 7.88
CA ILE A 134 2.26 -15.19 8.13
C ILE A 134 1.13 -16.04 7.55
N ARG A 135 1.29 -16.56 6.33
CA ARG A 135 0.30 -17.36 5.63
C ARG A 135 -0.05 -18.63 6.40
N ASP A 136 0.98 -19.36 6.82
CA ASP A 136 0.82 -20.66 7.47
C ASP A 136 0.23 -20.47 8.87
N HIS A 137 0.67 -19.44 9.59
CA HIS A 137 0.11 -19.07 10.88
C HIS A 137 -1.36 -18.64 10.76
N LEU A 138 -1.68 -17.74 9.81
CA LEU A 138 -3.07 -17.28 9.56
C LEU A 138 -4.00 -18.46 9.27
N LYS A 139 -3.58 -19.38 8.40
CA LYS A 139 -4.37 -20.58 8.10
C LYS A 139 -4.64 -21.39 9.37
N GLN A 140 -3.61 -21.64 10.17
CA GLN A 140 -3.73 -22.42 11.40
C GLN A 140 -4.65 -21.74 12.41
N THR A 141 -4.44 -20.44 12.68
CA THR A 141 -5.25 -19.65 13.62
C THR A 141 -6.73 -19.70 13.26
N LEU A 142 -7.08 -19.48 11.99
CA LEU A 142 -8.49 -19.48 11.56
C LEU A 142 -9.13 -20.86 11.67
N LEU A 143 -8.40 -21.93 11.30
CA LEU A 143 -8.90 -23.30 11.44
C LEU A 143 -9.12 -23.68 12.91
N ASP A 144 -8.20 -23.28 13.78
CA ASP A 144 -8.30 -23.54 15.22
C ASP A 144 -9.48 -22.79 15.84
N MET A 145 -9.74 -21.54 15.43
CA MET A 145 -10.91 -20.79 15.88
C MET A 145 -12.22 -21.48 15.46
N VAL A 146 -12.34 -21.90 14.20
CA VAL A 146 -13.51 -22.66 13.73
C VAL A 146 -13.68 -23.97 14.50
N ALA A 147 -12.58 -24.68 14.79
CA ALA A 147 -12.63 -25.92 15.55
C ALA A 147 -13.07 -25.69 17.02
N LYS A 148 -12.59 -24.61 17.66
CA LYS A 148 -13.01 -24.18 19.00
C LYS A 148 -14.49 -23.84 19.06
N GLU A 149 -14.97 -23.02 18.13
CA GLU A 149 -16.39 -22.66 18.03
C GLU A 149 -17.28 -23.90 17.87
N ARG A 150 -16.87 -24.86 17.02
CA ARG A 150 -17.59 -26.14 16.85
C ARG A 150 -17.63 -27.01 18.11
N ARG A 151 -16.70 -26.82 19.05
CA ARG A 151 -16.71 -27.48 20.37
C ARG A 151 -17.52 -26.71 21.44
N GLY A 152 -18.12 -25.58 21.07
CA GLY A 152 -18.87 -24.74 22.00
C GLY A 152 -18.01 -23.76 22.80
N GLU A 153 -16.72 -23.60 22.44
CA GLU A 153 -15.86 -22.59 23.04
C GLU A 153 -16.16 -21.20 22.44
N VAL A 154 -16.11 -20.16 23.27
CA VAL A 154 -16.25 -18.78 22.78
C VAL A 154 -14.95 -18.36 22.10
N VAL A 155 -15.04 -17.97 20.83
CA VAL A 155 -13.93 -17.38 20.08
C VAL A 155 -14.15 -15.89 19.89
N GLU A 156 -13.05 -15.14 19.95
CA GLU A 156 -13.06 -13.70 19.66
C GLU A 156 -13.44 -13.49 18.18
N LYS A 157 -14.43 -12.64 17.92
CA LYS A 157 -14.97 -12.40 16.58
C LYS A 157 -14.28 -11.22 15.90
#